data_AF-A0A4U9HRC5-F1
#
_entry.id   AF-A0A4U9HRC5-F1
#
_cell.length_a   1.000
_cell.length_b   1.000
_cell.length_c   1.000
_cell.angle_alpha   90.00
_cell.angle_beta   90.00
_cell.angle_gamma   90.00
#
_symmetry.space_group_name_H-M   'P 1'
#
loop_
_entity.id
_entity.type
_entity.pdbx_description
1 polymer ?
#
loop_
_entity_poly.entity_id
_entity_poly.type
_entity_poly.pdbx_seq_one_letter_code
_entity_poly.pdbx_strand_id
1 'polypeptide(L)'
;MTFSLRTILLIALMAVLLAGGYGELRYRNGWYAHADHINALAADKRAKAEKAIQPVEQKAAKASDEGRIIYRTITRDVVKYVQDPNRTICDFDDESVRLRQQAIDAANSISGFDAGPVQGK
;
A
#
# COMPACT_ATOMS: atom_id res chain seq x y z
N MET A 1 -0.76 -49.64 -55.65
CA MET A 1 -1.77 -49.46 -54.59
C MET A 1 -2.63 -48.26 -54.95
N THR A 2 -3.85 -48.48 -55.46
CA THR A 2 -4.78 -47.39 -55.77
C THR A 2 -5.65 -47.11 -54.54
N PHE A 3 -5.40 -46.00 -53.87
CA PHE A 3 -6.22 -45.57 -52.74
C PHE A 3 -7.63 -45.20 -53.22
N SER A 4 -8.66 -45.70 -52.55
CA SER A 4 -10.05 -45.34 -52.85
C SER A 4 -10.29 -43.87 -52.50
N LEU A 5 -11.08 -43.15 -53.30
CA LEU A 5 -11.43 -41.75 -53.07
C LEU A 5 -11.92 -41.51 -51.62
N ARG A 6 -12.67 -42.47 -51.07
CA ARG A 6 -13.15 -42.44 -49.68
C ARG A 6 -12.00 -42.44 -48.66
N THR A 7 -10.96 -43.24 -48.89
CA THR A 7 -9.78 -43.26 -48.00
C THR A 7 -8.98 -41.96 -48.07
N ILE A 8 -8.89 -41.33 -49.25
CA ILE A 8 -8.22 -40.04 -49.42
C ILE A 8 -8.99 -38.93 -48.69
N LEU A 9 -10.32 -38.92 -48.80
CA LEU A 9 -11.17 -37.94 -48.11
C LEU A 9 -11.09 -38.07 -46.58
N LEU A 10 -11.06 -39.29 -46.05
CA LEU A 10 -10.93 -39.51 -44.60
C LEU A 10 -9.55 -39.05 -44.07
N ILE A 11 -8.47 -39.29 -44.83
CA ILE A 11 -7.13 -38.84 -44.46
C ILE A 11 -7.06 -37.30 -44.51
N ALA A 12 -7.62 -36.68 -45.54
CA ALA A 12 -7.66 -35.23 -45.67
C ALA A 12 -8.45 -34.58 -44.52
N LEU A 13 -9.61 -35.14 -44.16
CA LEU A 13 -10.40 -34.69 -43.03
C LEU A 13 -9.61 -34.78 -41.72
N MET A 14 -8.94 -35.92 -41.48
CA MET A 14 -8.14 -36.11 -40.27
C MET A 14 -6.97 -35.12 -40.20
N ALA A 15 -6.30 -34.87 -41.33
CA ALA A 15 -5.20 -33.90 -41.40
C ALA A 15 -5.65 -32.48 -41.08
N VAL A 16 -6.83 -32.07 -41.57
CA VAL A 16 -7.41 -30.74 -41.28
C VAL A 16 -7.76 -30.61 -39.79
N LEU A 17 -8.38 -31.64 -39.19
CA LEU A 17 -8.71 -31.63 -37.77
C LEU A 17 -7.46 -31.57 -36.88
N LEU A 18 -6.41 -32.33 -37.22
CA LEU A 18 -5.14 -32.30 -36.49
C LEU A 18 -4.44 -30.94 -36.61
N ALA A 19 -4.40 -30.36 -37.81
CA ALA A 19 -3.80 -29.05 -38.03
C ALA A 19 -4.55 -27.94 -37.28
N GLY A 20 -5.89 -27.97 -37.32
CA GLY A 20 -6.75 -27.03 -36.59
C GLY A 20 -6.56 -27.13 -35.07
N GLY A 21 -6.67 -28.34 -34.53
CA GLY A 21 -6.51 -28.58 -33.08
C GLY A 21 -5.10 -28.23 -32.58
N TYR A 22 -4.06 -28.57 -33.34
CA TYR A 22 -2.68 -28.21 -33.00
C TYR A 22 -2.45 -26.69 -33.04
N GLY A 23 -3.03 -26.00 -34.02
CA GLY A 23 -2.98 -24.53 -34.10
C GLY A 23 -3.64 -23.86 -32.91
N GLU A 24 -4.83 -24.32 -32.53
CA GLU A 24 -5.57 -23.77 -31.39
C GLU A 24 -4.86 -24.03 -30.06
N LEU A 25 -4.34 -25.24 -29.85
CA LEU A 25 -3.53 -25.56 -28.66
C LEU A 25 -2.30 -24.66 -28.56
N ARG A 26 -1.57 -24.46 -29.66
CA ARG A 26 -0.39 -23.60 -29.66
C ARG A 26 -0.74 -22.14 -29.40
N TYR A 27 -1.83 -21.65 -30.00
CA TYR A 27 -2.33 -20.29 -29.76
C TYR A 27 -2.71 -20.07 -28.29
N ARG A 28 -3.48 -20.99 -27.71
CA ARG A 28 -3.87 -20.93 -26.29
C ARG A 28 -2.66 -21.00 -25.37
N ASN A 29 -1.71 -21.90 -25.64
CA ASN A 29 -0.48 -22.01 -24.85
C ASN A 29 0.36 -20.73 -24.91
N GLY A 30 0.49 -20.12 -26.09
CA GLY A 30 1.17 -18.84 -26.25
C GLY A 30 0.47 -17.71 -25.49
N TRP A 31 -0.87 -17.68 -25.54
CA TRP A 31 -1.68 -16.71 -24.80
C TRP A 31 -1.50 -16.84 -23.28
N TYR A 32 -1.58 -18.06 -22.74
CA TYR A 32 -1.37 -18.30 -21.30
C TYR A 32 0.05 -17.98 -20.87
N ALA A 33 1.07 -18.37 -21.64
CA ALA A 33 2.46 -18.03 -21.33
C ALA A 33 2.70 -16.51 -21.30
N HIS A 34 2.08 -15.77 -22.22
CA HIS A 34 2.15 -14.31 -22.20
C HIS A 34 1.43 -13.72 -20.99
N ALA A 35 0.21 -14.20 -20.67
CA ALA A 35 -0.54 -13.76 -19.51
C ALA A 35 0.24 -14.02 -18.21
N ASP A 36 0.84 -15.20 -18.06
CA ASP A 36 1.66 -15.56 -16.90
C ASP A 36 2.88 -14.64 -16.77
N HIS A 37 3.55 -14.32 -17.88
CA HIS A 37 4.66 -13.39 -17.87
C HIS A 37 4.25 -11.98 -17.41
N ILE A 38 3.12 -11.45 -17.92
CA ILE A 38 2.59 -10.15 -17.50
C ILE A 38 2.17 -10.16 -16.04
N ASN A 39 1.53 -11.23 -15.58
CA ASN A 39 1.14 -11.40 -14.18
C ASN A 39 2.36 -11.45 -13.26
N ALA A 40 3.42 -12.16 -13.65
CA ALA A 40 4.68 -12.21 -12.91
C ALA A 40 5.36 -10.83 -12.84
N LEU A 41 5.38 -10.07 -13.94
CA LEU A 41 5.89 -8.70 -13.97
C LEU A 41 5.06 -7.77 -13.07
N ALA A 42 3.74 -7.90 -13.08
CA ALA A 42 2.86 -7.13 -12.22
C ALA A 42 3.09 -7.47 -10.74
N ALA A 43 3.25 -8.74 -10.40
CA ALA A 43 3.57 -9.20 -9.06
C ALA A 43 4.93 -8.65 -8.58
N ASP A 44 5.97 -8.70 -9.42
CA ASP A 44 7.29 -8.13 -9.08
C ASP A 44 7.22 -6.61 -8.87
N LYS A 45 6.50 -5.88 -9.72
CA LYS A 45 6.28 -4.44 -9.54
C LYS A 45 5.54 -4.14 -8.23
N ARG A 46 4.51 -4.91 -7.89
CA ARG A 46 3.78 -4.78 -6.63
C ARG A 46 4.70 -5.04 -5.44
N ALA A 47 5.47 -6.13 -5.47
CA ALA A 47 6.41 -6.46 -4.40
C ALA A 47 7.50 -5.38 -4.21
N LYS A 48 8.00 -4.79 -5.30
CA LYS A 48 8.95 -3.66 -5.24
C LYS A 48 8.32 -2.40 -4.64
N ALA A 49 7.10 -2.07 -5.06
CA ALA A 49 6.36 -0.93 -4.52
C ALA A 49 6.08 -1.13 -3.03
N GLU A 50 5.62 -2.30 -2.63
CA GLU A 50 5.34 -2.65 -1.24
C GLU A 50 6.61 -2.55 -0.38
N LYS A 51 7.75 -3.09 -0.85
CA LYS A 51 9.04 -2.94 -0.16
C LYS A 51 9.49 -1.48 -0.02
N ALA A 52 9.17 -0.61 -0.98
CA ALA A 52 9.48 0.81 -0.90
C ALA A 52 8.56 1.54 0.10
N ILE A 53 7.31 1.09 0.25
CA ILE A 53 6.30 1.69 1.13
C ILE A 53 6.44 1.21 2.58
N GLN A 54 6.80 -0.06 2.81
CA GLN A 54 6.99 -0.64 4.15
C GLN A 54 7.79 0.24 5.14
N PRO A 55 8.97 0.80 4.79
CA PRO A 55 9.70 1.66 5.73
C PRO A 55 8.96 2.96 6.06
N VAL A 56 8.16 3.48 5.12
CA VAL A 56 7.33 4.67 5.34
C VAL A 56 6.15 4.32 6.26
N GLU A 57 5.49 3.19 6.02
CA GLU A 57 4.39 2.71 6.87
C GLU A 57 4.87 2.40 8.29
N GLN A 58 6.01 1.75 8.46
CA GLN A 58 6.59 1.48 9.79
C GLN A 58 6.93 2.78 10.53
N LYS A 59 7.51 3.76 9.83
CA LYS A 59 7.79 5.09 10.39
C LYS A 59 6.50 5.82 10.77
N ALA A 60 5.49 5.77 9.91
CA ALA A 60 4.18 6.38 10.17
C ALA A 60 3.47 5.72 11.35
N ALA A 61 3.50 4.39 11.46
CA ALA A 61 2.95 3.65 12.59
C ALA A 61 3.64 4.04 13.90
N LYS A 62 4.97 4.09 13.91
CA LYS A 62 5.75 4.54 15.07
C LYS A 62 5.42 5.98 15.47
N ALA A 63 5.37 6.91 14.50
CA ALA A 63 5.01 8.30 14.76
C ALA A 63 3.57 8.44 15.31
N SER A 64 2.63 7.62 14.83
CA SER A 64 1.26 7.59 15.34
C SER A 64 1.20 7.11 16.80
N ASP A 65 1.99 6.09 17.16
CA ASP A 65 2.06 5.60 18.54
C ASP A 65 2.70 6.60 19.49
N GLU A 66 3.81 7.21 19.09
CA GLU A 66 4.48 8.28 19.85
C GLU A 66 3.56 9.49 20.03
N GLY A 67 2.90 9.94 18.97
CA GLY A 67 1.94 11.04 19.01
C GLY A 67 0.76 10.77 19.96
N ARG A 68 0.24 9.54 20.01
CA ARG A 68 -0.83 9.15 20.92
C ARG A 68 -0.42 9.25 22.39
N ILE A 69 0.80 8.83 22.72
CA ILE A 69 1.33 8.92 24.09
C ILE A 69 1.51 10.39 24.50
N ILE A 70 2.09 11.20 23.61
CA ILE A 70 2.30 12.63 23.84
C ILE A 70 0.96 13.34 24.03
N TYR A 71 -0.02 13.10 23.15
CA TYR A 71 -1.36 13.68 23.25
C TYR A 71 -2.06 13.34 24.57
N ARG A 72 -2.03 12.06 24.98
CA ARG A 72 -2.62 11.63 26.26
C ARG A 72 -1.92 12.30 27.44
N THR A 73 -0.61 12.46 27.38
CA THR A 73 0.19 13.08 28.45
C THR A 73 -0.14 14.55 28.59
N ILE A 74 -0.10 15.31 27.50
CA ILE A 74 -0.45 16.74 27.49
C ILE A 74 -1.90 16.94 27.97
N THR A 75 -2.83 16.12 27.47
CA THR A 75 -4.24 16.19 27.90
C THR A 75 -4.37 15.94 29.40
N ARG A 76 -3.67 14.93 29.93
CA ARG A 76 -3.67 14.64 31.36
C ARG A 76 -3.10 15.80 32.17
N ASP A 77 -2.00 16.40 31.71
CA ASP A 77 -1.32 17.48 32.43
C ASP A 77 -2.17 18.76 32.40
N VAL A 78 -2.87 19.04 31.29
CA VAL A 78 -3.88 20.12 31.19
C VAL A 78 -5.08 19.85 32.11
N VAL A 79 -5.61 18.63 32.14
CA VAL A 79 -6.71 18.27 33.05
C VAL A 79 -6.30 18.44 34.51
N LYS A 80 -5.09 18.00 34.86
CA LYS A 80 -4.53 18.15 36.21
C LYS A 80 -4.37 19.63 36.58
N TYR A 81 -3.87 20.44 35.65
CA TYR A 81 -3.73 21.89 35.83
C TYR A 81 -5.08 22.58 36.11
N VAL A 82 -6.12 22.23 35.36
CA VAL A 82 -7.46 22.83 35.49
C VAL A 82 -8.19 22.33 36.74
N GLN A 83 -7.99 21.07 37.14
CA GLN A 83 -8.68 20.46 38.29
C GLN A 83 -7.93 20.62 39.63
N ASP A 84 -6.84 21.37 39.68
CA ASP A 84 -6.11 21.60 40.93
C ASP A 84 -6.96 22.43 41.92
N PRO A 85 -7.35 21.88 43.08
CA PRO A 85 -8.17 22.60 44.07
C PRO A 85 -7.45 23.78 44.71
N ASN A 86 -6.12 23.87 44.59
CA ASN A 86 -5.35 25.00 45.11
C ASN A 86 -5.35 26.22 44.16
N ARG A 87 -5.83 26.06 42.93
CA ARG A 87 -6.09 27.18 42.01
C ARG A 87 -7.47 27.75 42.25
N THR A 88 -7.53 28.86 42.97
CA THR A 88 -8.77 29.61 43.22
C THR A 88 -8.91 30.85 42.34
N ILE A 89 -7.87 31.18 41.55
CA ILE A 89 -7.82 32.35 40.68
C ILE A 89 -7.63 31.90 39.22
N CYS A 90 -8.43 32.45 38.32
CA CYS A 90 -8.35 32.19 36.88
C CYS A 90 -7.35 33.15 36.23
N ASP A 91 -6.06 32.89 36.39
CA ASP A 91 -4.97 33.60 35.70
C ASP A 91 -4.11 32.65 34.87
N PHE A 92 -3.55 33.17 33.78
CA PHE A 92 -2.57 32.47 32.95
C PHE A 92 -1.18 32.61 33.57
N ASP A 93 -0.87 31.74 34.51
CA ASP A 93 0.45 31.70 35.09
C ASP A 93 1.45 30.90 34.24
N ASP A 94 2.72 30.90 34.67
CA ASP A 94 3.83 30.30 33.94
C ASP A 94 3.59 28.83 33.58
N GLU A 95 2.84 28.10 34.41
CA GLU A 95 2.52 26.70 34.14
C GLU A 95 1.53 26.53 32.99
N SER A 96 0.51 27.40 32.86
CA SER A 96 -0.37 27.38 31.67
C SER A 96 0.39 27.70 30.38
N VAL A 97 1.32 28.66 30.45
CA VAL A 97 2.15 29.06 29.30
C VAL A 97 3.06 27.91 28.89
N ARG A 98 3.66 27.21 29.87
CA ARG A 98 4.48 26.02 29.64
C ARG A 98 3.69 24.89 28.99
N LEU A 99 2.49 24.59 29.48
CA LEU A 99 1.63 23.53 28.91
C LEU A 99 1.23 23.84 27.47
N ARG A 100 0.94 25.11 27.18
CA ARG A 100 0.67 25.57 25.82
C ARG A 100 1.91 25.42 24.92
N GLN A 101 3.08 25.84 25.38
CA GLN A 101 4.32 25.71 24.61
C GLN A 101 4.67 24.25 24.34
N GLN A 102 4.53 23.39 25.36
CA GLN A 102 4.73 21.94 25.21
C GLN A 102 3.79 21.34 24.16
N ALA A 103 2.54 21.81 24.08
CA ALA A 103 1.61 21.37 23.03
C ALA A 103 2.04 21.83 21.62
N ILE A 104 2.58 23.04 21.50
CA ILE A 104 3.12 23.58 20.24
C ILE A 104 4.37 22.79 19.81
N ASP A 105 5.30 22.59 20.73
CA ASP A 105 6.54 21.85 20.46
C ASP A 105 6.25 20.39 20.09
N ALA A 106 5.28 19.77 20.77
CA ALA A 106 4.80 18.44 20.43
C ALA A 106 4.22 18.38 19.01
N ALA A 107 3.37 19.34 18.63
CA ALA A 107 2.81 19.42 17.27
C ALA A 107 3.91 19.58 16.21
N ASN A 108 4.91 20.42 16.47
CA ASN A 108 6.05 20.66 15.58
C ASN A 108 7.01 19.45 15.50
N SER A 109 7.02 18.60 16.53
CA SER A 109 7.85 17.38 16.54
C SER A 109 7.25 16.21 15.77
N ILE A 110 5.95 16.27 15.40
CA ILE A 110 5.31 15.23 14.61
C ILE A 110 5.76 15.35 13.15
N SER A 111 6.59 14.39 12.73
CA SER A 111 7.10 14.33 11.36
C SER A 111 5.96 14.29 10.34
N GLY A 112 5.89 15.29 9.45
CA GLY A 112 4.91 15.38 8.37
C GLY A 112 3.85 16.47 8.55
N PHE A 113 3.73 17.11 9.72
CA PHE A 113 2.78 18.22 9.91
C PHE A 113 3.25 19.51 9.21
N ASP A 114 4.56 19.78 9.24
CA ASP A 114 5.22 20.91 8.55
C ASP A 114 5.88 20.53 7.21
N ALA A 115 5.76 19.28 6.78
CA ALA A 115 6.27 18.89 5.47
C ALA A 115 5.34 19.49 4.41
N GLY A 116 5.80 20.56 3.73
CA GLY A 116 5.13 21.09 2.54
C GLY A 116 4.76 19.94 1.59
N PRO A 117 3.62 20.02 0.88
CA PRO A 117 3.11 18.93 0.08
C PRO A 117 4.23 18.40 -0.80
N VAL A 118 4.60 17.14 -0.59
CA VAL A 118 5.58 16.45 -1.44
C VAL A 118 4.94 16.32 -2.82
N GLN A 119 5.06 17.37 -3.64
CA GLN A 119 4.71 17.28 -5.05
C GLN A 119 5.65 16.25 -5.65
N GLY A 120 5.09 15.07 -5.91
CA GLY A 120 5.76 14.03 -6.69
C GLY A 120 6.22 14.62 -8.01
N LYS A 121 7.48 14.37 -8.33
CA LYS A 121 8.08 14.75 -9.61
C LYS A 121 7.59 13.82 -10.72
#